data_AF-A0A535C3L1-F1
#
_entry.id   AF-A0A535C3L1-F1
#
_cell.length_a   1.000
_cell.length_b   1.000
_cell.length_c   1.000
_cell.angle_alpha   90.00
_cell.angle_beta   90.00
_cell.angle_gamma   90.00
#
_symmetry.space_group_name_H-M   'P 1'
#
loop_
_entity.id
_entity.type
_entity.pdbx_description
1 polymer ?
#
loop_
_entity_poly.entity_id
_entity_poly.type
_entity_poly.pdbx_seq_one_letter_code
_entity_poly.pdbx_strand_id
1 'polypeptide(L)'
;MNIPNSLTVSRLVAIPLLMALVLLRFPGHDQVAAALFIVFSLTDTLDGQLARRRGSVSDFGKFLDPLADKLFVLSVLIVLVQEGLVAAWVVVVIFSRELMITILRSVGASQGRVISAAPLGKTKTVTQMSAVTLLILQRPYPVLVPFAEIAVAAAVVFTLGSGLDYLWRFRYLLGPFDTSRLRQAPSGGAPETTPASELGDVLGAGGLTVAVAESSTGGMVGAMITDQPGSSAYFVGGVIAYSNEVKQRELDVSPTLLATVGAVSREVAEAMAGGVRQRFGTSLAVAVTGIAGPGAESSTKPVGLTYIAIASELGISSREFKFGGDRVSNRRQAATEALGMLIAEARSIARSKVKSA
;
A
#
# COMPACT_ATOMS: atom_id res chain seq x y z
N MET A 1 3.78 -9.74 28.49
CA MET A 1 2.87 -9.16 27.47
C MET A 1 2.58 -7.72 27.84
N ASN A 2 2.56 -6.80 26.87
CA ASN A 2 2.14 -5.42 27.14
C ASN A 2 0.64 -5.39 27.46
N ILE A 3 0.23 -4.49 28.36
CA ILE A 3 -1.17 -4.35 28.83
C ILE A 3 -2.19 -4.28 27.67
N PRO A 4 -1.96 -3.52 26.58
CA PRO A 4 -2.89 -3.47 25.44
C PRO A 4 -3.13 -4.85 24.80
N ASN A 5 -2.07 -5.64 24.56
CA ASN A 5 -2.21 -6.97 23.96
C ASN A 5 -2.98 -7.94 24.86
N SER A 6 -2.91 -7.77 26.19
CA SER A 6 -3.68 -8.59 27.12
C SER A 6 -5.18 -8.33 27.04
N LEU A 7 -5.58 -7.10 26.72
CA LEU A 7 -6.99 -6.70 26.59
C LEU A 7 -7.58 -7.15 25.25
N THR A 8 -6.79 -7.17 24.19
CA THR A 8 -7.17 -7.78 22.91
C THR A 8 -7.40 -9.29 23.03
N VAL A 9 -6.50 -9.99 23.71
CA VAL A 9 -6.61 -11.43 23.94
C VAL A 9 -7.79 -11.75 24.86
N SER A 10 -8.04 -10.95 25.89
CA SER A 10 -9.20 -11.17 26.77
C SER A 10 -10.52 -11.06 26.01
N ARG A 11 -10.63 -10.16 25.03
CA ARG A 11 -11.81 -10.05 24.16
C ARG A 11 -12.03 -11.29 23.31
N LEU A 12 -10.97 -11.86 22.73
CA LEU A 12 -11.06 -13.11 21.97
C LEU A 12 -11.50 -14.29 22.85
N VAL A 13 -10.96 -14.38 24.07
CA VAL A 13 -11.35 -15.41 25.04
C VAL A 13 -12.78 -15.21 25.54
N ALA A 14 -13.26 -13.96 25.59
CA ALA A 14 -14.63 -13.66 25.98
C ALA A 14 -15.68 -14.12 24.97
N ILE A 15 -15.33 -14.29 23.69
CA ILE A 15 -16.27 -14.71 22.62
C ILE A 15 -17.04 -15.99 22.98
N PRO A 16 -16.40 -17.15 23.24
CA PRO A 16 -17.12 -18.38 23.56
C PRO A 16 -17.96 -18.26 24.83
N LEU A 17 -17.47 -17.52 25.84
CA LEU A 17 -18.23 -17.25 27.07
C LEU A 17 -19.51 -16.45 26.76
N LEU A 18 -19.41 -15.39 25.96
CA LEU A 18 -20.54 -14.53 25.63
C LEU A 18 -21.57 -15.27 24.76
N MET A 19 -21.10 -16.06 23.80
CA MET A 19 -21.97 -16.95 23.01
C MET A 19 -22.69 -17.97 23.90
N ALA A 20 -21.97 -18.61 24.82
CA ALA A 20 -22.56 -19.56 25.76
C ALA A 20 -23.62 -18.88 26.66
N LEU A 21 -23.36 -17.68 27.16
CA LEU A 21 -24.33 -16.94 27.97
C LEU A 21 -25.60 -16.61 27.20
N VAL A 22 -25.51 -16.22 25.93
CA VAL A 22 -26.71 -15.95 25.10
C VAL A 22 -27.50 -17.23 24.80
N LEU A 23 -26.85 -18.41 24.79
CA LEU A 23 -27.44 -19.71 24.44
C LEU A 23 -27.93 -20.55 25.63
N LEU A 24 -27.31 -20.47 26.82
CA LEU A 24 -27.56 -21.38 27.96
C LEU A 24 -28.86 -21.08 28.76
N ARG A 25 -29.51 -19.93 28.50
CA ARG A 25 -30.88 -19.59 28.96
C ARG A 25 -31.21 -19.82 30.45
N PHE A 26 -30.30 -19.48 31.38
CA PHE A 26 -30.60 -19.47 32.82
C PHE A 26 -31.09 -18.08 33.29
N PRO A 27 -31.88 -17.94 34.38
CA PRO A 27 -32.40 -16.65 34.81
C PRO A 27 -31.30 -15.57 34.95
N GLY A 28 -31.48 -14.42 34.29
CA GLY A 28 -30.52 -13.31 34.32
C GLY A 28 -29.38 -13.37 33.29
N HIS A 29 -29.31 -14.43 32.47
CA HIS A 29 -28.21 -14.62 31.53
C HIS A 29 -28.07 -13.51 30.48
N ASP A 30 -29.18 -12.98 29.95
CA ASP A 30 -29.14 -11.91 28.94
C ASP A 30 -28.58 -10.60 29.52
N GLN A 31 -28.90 -10.26 30.78
CA GLN A 31 -28.36 -9.09 31.46
C GLN A 31 -26.85 -9.24 31.70
N VAL A 32 -26.40 -10.43 32.10
CA VAL A 32 -24.97 -10.72 32.26
C VAL A 32 -24.25 -10.66 30.92
N ALA A 33 -24.85 -11.22 29.85
CA ALA A 33 -24.29 -11.17 28.50
C ALA A 33 -24.18 -9.73 27.99
N ALA A 34 -25.22 -8.91 28.17
CA ALA A 34 -25.20 -7.50 27.80
C ALA A 34 -24.16 -6.70 28.59
N ALA A 35 -24.06 -6.92 29.91
CA ALA A 35 -23.06 -6.26 30.75
C ALA A 35 -21.64 -6.61 30.31
N LEU A 36 -21.34 -7.89 30.08
CA LEU A 36 -20.04 -8.33 29.58
C LEU A 36 -19.75 -7.76 28.18
N PHE A 37 -20.73 -7.74 27.29
CA PHE A 37 -20.59 -7.16 25.96
C PHE A 37 -20.22 -5.68 26.03
N ILE A 38 -20.93 -4.90 26.85
CA ILE A 38 -20.62 -3.48 27.08
C ILE A 38 -19.20 -3.32 27.62
N VAL A 39 -18.82 -4.06 28.67
CA VAL A 39 -17.47 -3.98 29.26
C VAL A 39 -16.40 -4.26 28.20
N PHE A 40 -16.47 -5.38 27.48
CA PHE A 40 -15.48 -5.73 26.47
C PHE A 40 -15.49 -4.82 25.24
N SER A 41 -16.64 -4.23 24.87
CA SER A 41 -16.69 -3.23 23.80
C SER A 41 -16.07 -1.89 24.19
N LEU A 42 -16.22 -1.46 25.45
CA LEU A 42 -15.63 -0.22 25.95
C LEU A 42 -14.10 -0.33 26.11
N THR A 43 -13.57 -1.51 26.44
CA THR A 43 -12.11 -1.72 26.56
C THR A 43 -11.36 -1.31 25.28
N ASP A 44 -11.95 -1.49 24.10
CA ASP A 44 -11.34 -1.14 22.81
C ASP A 44 -10.93 0.34 22.72
N THR A 45 -11.84 1.22 23.15
CA THR A 45 -11.60 2.66 23.14
C THR A 45 -10.53 3.08 24.15
N LEU A 46 -10.41 2.35 25.26
CA LEU A 46 -9.43 2.60 26.31
C LEU A 46 -8.03 2.10 25.90
N ASP A 47 -7.95 0.95 25.23
CA ASP A 47 -6.71 0.34 24.74
C ASP A 47 -6.00 1.25 23.73
N GLY A 48 -6.77 1.76 22.76
CA GLY A 48 -6.25 2.67 21.73
C GLY A 48 -5.75 4.00 22.30
N GLN A 49 -6.31 4.47 23.42
CA GLN A 49 -5.85 5.67 24.11
C GLN A 49 -4.62 5.39 24.98
N LEU A 50 -4.59 4.25 25.69
CA LEU A 50 -3.52 3.88 26.59
C LEU A 50 -2.23 3.52 25.83
N ALA A 51 -2.35 2.83 24.69
CA ALA A 51 -1.22 2.51 23.81
C ALA A 51 -0.58 3.78 23.20
N ARG A 52 -1.39 4.78 22.83
CA ARG A 52 -0.90 6.07 22.31
C ARG A 52 -0.18 6.89 23.38
N ARG A 53 -0.63 6.85 24.63
CA ARG A 53 -0.02 7.60 25.73
C ARG A 53 1.29 7.00 26.23
N ARG A 54 1.49 5.68 26.09
CA ARG A 54 2.66 4.97 26.61
C ARG A 54 3.74 4.65 25.56
N GLY A 55 3.51 4.99 24.28
CA GLY A 55 4.48 4.74 23.19
C GLY A 55 4.74 3.26 22.90
N SER A 56 4.06 2.34 23.60
CA SER A 56 4.25 0.89 23.53
C SER A 56 3.33 0.26 22.48
N VAL A 57 3.67 0.39 21.20
CA VAL A 57 2.88 -0.22 20.12
C VAL A 57 3.62 -1.45 19.59
N SER A 58 3.08 -2.65 19.85
CA SER A 58 3.63 -3.90 19.28
C SER A 58 3.02 -4.18 17.90
N ASP A 59 3.81 -4.71 16.97
CA ASP A 59 3.31 -5.07 15.63
C ASP A 59 2.26 -6.19 15.68
N PHE A 60 2.40 -7.09 16.64
CA PHE A 60 1.39 -8.11 16.94
C PHE A 60 0.04 -7.50 17.35
N GLY A 61 0.03 -6.48 18.22
CA GLY A 61 -1.19 -5.78 18.64
C GLY A 61 -1.85 -5.02 17.47
N LYS A 62 -1.06 -4.32 16.64
CA LYS A 62 -1.58 -3.61 15.46
C LYS A 62 -2.39 -4.49 14.50
N PHE A 63 -2.01 -5.77 14.39
CA PHE A 63 -2.71 -6.75 13.57
C PHE A 63 -3.90 -7.40 14.30
N LEU A 64 -3.72 -7.76 15.58
CA LEU A 64 -4.71 -8.50 16.33
C LEU A 64 -5.91 -7.63 16.73
N ASP A 65 -5.72 -6.35 17.05
CA ASP A 65 -6.80 -5.47 17.53
C ASP A 65 -7.95 -5.32 16.51
N PRO A 66 -7.69 -4.99 15.22
CA PRO A 66 -8.76 -4.85 14.24
C PRO A 66 -9.42 -6.17 13.84
N LEU A 67 -8.80 -7.30 14.16
CA LEU A 67 -9.35 -8.64 13.94
C LEU A 67 -10.26 -9.03 15.11
N ALA A 68 -9.77 -8.90 16.34
CA ALA A 68 -10.48 -9.22 17.56
C ALA A 68 -11.77 -8.41 17.71
N ASP A 69 -11.74 -7.11 17.40
CA ASP A 69 -12.93 -6.25 17.42
C ASP A 69 -14.06 -6.78 16.51
N LYS A 70 -13.72 -7.12 15.26
CA LYS A 70 -14.71 -7.64 14.31
C LYS A 70 -15.24 -9.01 14.68
N LEU A 71 -14.34 -9.92 15.08
CA LEU A 71 -14.72 -11.27 15.48
C LEU A 71 -15.64 -11.23 16.70
N PHE A 72 -15.36 -10.35 17.66
CA PHE A 72 -16.16 -10.21 18.86
C PHE A 72 -17.61 -9.83 18.54
N VAL A 73 -17.80 -8.74 17.79
CA VAL A 73 -19.16 -8.26 17.47
C VAL A 73 -19.88 -9.19 16.49
N LEU A 74 -19.17 -9.72 15.50
CA LEU A 74 -19.74 -10.65 14.51
C LEU A 74 -20.24 -11.94 15.17
N SER A 75 -19.48 -12.51 16.11
CA SER A 75 -19.87 -13.75 16.79
C SER A 75 -21.18 -13.58 17.56
N VAL A 76 -21.35 -12.44 18.25
CA VAL A 76 -22.59 -12.12 18.95
C VAL A 76 -23.75 -11.93 17.98
N LEU A 77 -23.54 -11.17 16.90
CA LEU A 77 -24.56 -10.96 15.87
C LEU A 77 -25.01 -12.27 15.20
N ILE A 78 -24.11 -13.21 14.95
CA ILE A 78 -24.44 -14.53 14.39
C ILE A 78 -25.38 -15.31 15.33
N VAL A 79 -25.08 -15.32 16.63
CA VAL A 79 -25.97 -15.97 17.62
C VAL A 79 -27.32 -15.27 17.68
N LEU A 80 -27.36 -13.93 17.61
CA LEU A 80 -28.63 -13.19 17.58
C LEU A 80 -29.46 -13.46 16.31
N VAL A 81 -28.82 -13.73 15.17
CA VAL A 81 -29.50 -14.20 13.95
C VAL A 81 -30.09 -15.59 14.16
N GLN A 82 -29.30 -16.51 14.74
CA GLN A 82 -29.77 -17.87 15.04
C GLN A 82 -30.99 -17.86 15.96
N GLU A 83 -31.04 -16.90 16.88
CA GLU A 83 -32.12 -16.70 17.84
C GLU A 83 -33.30 -15.88 17.26
N GLY A 84 -33.24 -15.50 15.98
CA GLY A 84 -34.32 -14.79 15.28
C GLY A 84 -34.50 -13.33 15.70
N LEU A 85 -33.55 -12.75 16.46
CA LEU A 85 -33.64 -11.39 16.99
C LEU A 85 -33.18 -10.33 15.98
N VAL A 86 -32.42 -10.72 14.97
CA VAL A 86 -31.98 -9.84 13.88
C VAL A 86 -31.93 -10.61 12.57
N ALA A 87 -32.31 -9.97 11.47
CA ALA A 87 -32.28 -10.60 10.16
C ALA A 87 -30.84 -10.80 9.65
N ALA A 88 -30.57 -11.94 9.02
CA ALA A 88 -29.24 -12.28 8.52
C ALA A 88 -28.66 -11.23 7.55
N TRP A 89 -29.50 -10.60 6.72
CA TRP A 89 -29.06 -9.58 5.77
C TRP A 89 -28.46 -8.34 6.46
N VAL A 90 -28.94 -7.99 7.65
CA VAL A 90 -28.38 -6.88 8.45
C VAL A 90 -26.93 -7.17 8.80
N VAL A 91 -26.65 -8.39 9.27
CA VAL A 91 -25.30 -8.83 9.64
C VAL A 91 -24.40 -8.86 8.40
N VAL A 92 -24.91 -9.33 7.26
CA VAL A 92 -24.16 -9.32 6.00
C VAL A 92 -23.79 -7.91 5.59
N VAL A 93 -24.69 -6.93 5.68
CA VAL A 93 -24.39 -5.52 5.34
C VAL A 93 -23.31 -4.95 6.26
N ILE A 94 -23.46 -5.16 7.57
CA ILE A 94 -22.49 -4.71 8.57
C ILE A 94 -21.11 -5.34 8.31
N PHE A 95 -21.06 -6.66 8.13
CA PHE A 95 -19.81 -7.38 7.93
C PHE A 95 -19.13 -7.05 6.60
N SER A 96 -19.90 -7.01 5.51
CA SER A 96 -19.37 -6.70 4.17
C SER A 96 -18.68 -5.34 4.14
N ARG A 97 -19.28 -4.33 4.78
CA ARG A 97 -18.69 -3.00 4.90
C ARG A 97 -17.41 -3.02 5.72
N GLU A 98 -17.38 -3.74 6.84
CA GLU A 98 -16.18 -3.82 7.69
C GLU A 98 -15.01 -4.53 7.00
N LEU A 99 -15.31 -5.58 6.26
CA LEU A 99 -14.34 -6.27 5.42
C LEU A 99 -13.81 -5.33 4.33
N MET A 100 -14.71 -4.65 3.61
CA MET A 100 -14.37 -3.71 2.54
C MET A 100 -13.42 -2.61 3.02
N ILE A 101 -13.69 -1.96 4.15
CA ILE A 101 -12.83 -0.89 4.68
C ILE A 101 -11.48 -1.45 5.15
N THR A 102 -11.46 -2.65 5.72
CA THR A 102 -10.23 -3.31 6.14
C THR A 102 -9.34 -3.62 4.95
N ILE A 103 -9.92 -4.16 3.87
CA ILE A 103 -9.21 -4.43 2.62
C ILE A 103 -8.70 -3.12 2.02
N LEU A 104 -9.55 -2.10 1.87
CA LEU A 104 -9.14 -0.80 1.35
C LEU A 104 -7.99 -0.17 2.15
N ARG A 105 -8.03 -0.25 3.48
CA ARG A 105 -6.96 0.24 4.35
C ARG A 105 -5.68 -0.57 4.19
N SER A 106 -5.78 -1.90 4.10
CA SER A 106 -4.65 -2.79 3.86
C SER A 106 -4.00 -2.54 2.50
N VAL A 107 -4.82 -2.38 1.46
CA VAL A 107 -4.36 -2.05 0.10
C VAL A 107 -3.70 -0.68 0.08
N GLY A 108 -4.31 0.34 0.68
CA GLY A 108 -3.68 1.66 0.83
C GLY A 108 -2.33 1.58 1.54
N ALA A 109 -2.25 0.84 2.66
CA ALA A 109 -1.01 0.66 3.39
C ALA A 109 0.07 -0.05 2.54
N SER A 110 -0.30 -1.06 1.74
CA SER A 110 0.62 -1.73 0.81
C SER A 110 1.14 -0.82 -0.31
N GLN A 111 0.40 0.25 -0.63
CA GLN A 111 0.79 1.30 -1.57
C GLN A 111 1.56 2.45 -0.89
N GLY A 112 1.91 2.32 0.40
CA GLY A 112 2.58 3.37 1.18
C GLY A 112 1.66 4.56 1.56
N ARG A 113 0.34 4.41 1.40
CA ARG A 113 -0.67 5.42 1.72
C ARG A 113 -1.34 5.08 3.04
N VAL A 114 -1.06 5.84 4.10
CA VAL A 114 -1.72 5.66 5.40
C VAL A 114 -3.12 6.26 5.33
N ILE A 115 -4.13 5.39 5.22
CA ILE A 115 -5.52 5.83 5.22
C ILE A 115 -5.98 6.09 6.67
N SER A 116 -6.02 7.36 7.05
CA SER A 116 -6.55 7.80 8.34
C SER A 116 -8.05 7.48 8.47
N ALA A 117 -8.48 7.15 9.70
CA ALA A 117 -9.88 6.88 10.00
C ALA A 117 -10.74 8.12 9.76
N ALA A 118 -11.83 7.99 8.99
CA ALA A 118 -12.79 9.06 8.78
C ALA A 118 -13.62 9.33 10.06
N PRO A 119 -14.00 10.59 10.37
CA PRO A 119 -14.79 10.94 11.56
C PRO A 119 -16.10 10.15 11.70
N LEU A 120 -16.76 9.84 10.56
CA LEU A 120 -17.99 9.05 10.49
C LEU A 120 -17.83 7.60 10.97
N GLY A 121 -16.60 7.10 11.09
CA GLY A 121 -16.31 5.77 11.63
C GLY A 121 -16.69 5.63 13.11
N LYS A 122 -16.57 6.69 13.91
CA LYS A 122 -16.86 6.64 15.36
C LYS A 122 -18.36 6.53 15.64
N THR A 123 -19.16 7.33 14.94
CA THR A 123 -20.62 7.35 15.10
C THR A 123 -21.23 5.97 14.79
N LYS A 124 -20.72 5.31 13.74
CA LYS A 124 -21.14 3.97 13.35
C LYS A 124 -20.83 2.90 14.41
N THR A 125 -19.69 2.99 15.09
CA THR A 125 -19.34 2.03 16.15
C THR A 125 -20.29 2.17 17.33
N VAL A 126 -20.59 3.40 17.76
CA VAL A 126 -21.53 3.64 18.86
C VAL A 126 -22.92 3.10 18.53
N THR A 127 -23.44 3.38 17.34
CA THR A 127 -24.78 2.91 16.95
C THR A 127 -24.86 1.39 16.85
N GLN A 128 -23.80 0.72 16.37
CA GLN A 128 -23.75 -0.74 16.31
C GLN A 128 -23.68 -1.39 17.71
N MET A 129 -22.84 -0.88 18.62
CA MET A 129 -22.74 -1.45 19.97
C MET A 129 -24.03 -1.27 20.75
N SER A 130 -24.70 -0.11 20.60
CA SER A 130 -26.02 0.13 21.17
C SER A 130 -27.07 -0.83 20.61
N ALA A 131 -27.07 -1.06 19.28
CA ALA A 131 -27.99 -2.00 18.66
C ALA A 131 -27.81 -3.43 19.19
N VAL A 132 -26.58 -3.95 19.26
CA VAL A 132 -26.30 -5.30 19.79
C VAL A 132 -26.73 -5.42 21.26
N THR A 133 -26.46 -4.39 22.07
CA THR A 133 -26.87 -4.37 23.48
C THR A 133 -28.39 -4.42 23.63
N LEU A 134 -29.12 -3.61 22.85
CA LEU A 134 -30.58 -3.61 22.86
C LEU A 134 -31.17 -4.92 22.33
N LEU A 135 -30.56 -5.53 21.32
CA LEU A 135 -30.95 -6.84 20.80
C LEU A 135 -30.79 -7.97 21.83
N ILE A 136 -29.80 -7.90 22.72
CA ILE A 136 -29.68 -8.85 23.83
C ILE A 136 -30.76 -8.58 24.88
N LEU A 137 -30.94 -7.31 25.27
CA LEU A 137 -31.84 -6.93 26.37
C LEU A 137 -33.33 -6.96 26.00
N GLN A 138 -33.70 -6.92 24.72
CA GLN A 138 -35.11 -7.02 24.32
C GLN A 138 -35.73 -8.38 24.65
N ARG A 139 -34.92 -9.44 24.79
CA ARG A 139 -35.38 -10.78 25.12
C ARG A 139 -36.03 -10.84 26.52
N PRO A 140 -35.38 -10.37 27.60
CA PRO A 140 -36.01 -10.26 28.92
C PRO A 140 -36.92 -9.03 29.06
N TYR A 141 -36.73 -7.98 28.25
CA TYR A 141 -37.51 -6.73 28.33
C TYR A 141 -38.16 -6.38 26.98
N PRO A 142 -39.34 -6.96 26.65
CA PRO A 142 -40.00 -6.75 25.36
C PRO A 142 -40.32 -5.28 25.01
N VAL A 143 -40.42 -4.40 26.02
CA VAL A 143 -40.58 -2.95 25.80
C VAL A 143 -39.41 -2.33 25.01
N LEU A 144 -38.25 -2.98 24.97
CA LEU A 144 -37.07 -2.53 24.25
C LEU A 144 -37.07 -2.89 22.76
N VAL A 145 -37.97 -3.78 22.29
CA VAL A 145 -38.05 -4.21 20.88
C VAL A 145 -38.07 -3.03 19.89
N PRO A 146 -38.98 -2.03 20.00
CA PRO A 146 -39.00 -0.93 19.04
C PRO A 146 -37.71 -0.10 19.08
N PHE A 147 -37.08 0.04 20.24
CA PHE A 147 -35.79 0.74 20.37
C PHE A 147 -34.65 -0.05 19.73
N ALA A 148 -34.66 -1.38 19.87
CA ALA A 148 -33.69 -2.26 19.23
C ALA A 148 -33.81 -2.20 17.70
N GLU A 149 -35.02 -2.23 17.16
CA GLU A 149 -35.28 -2.10 15.72
C GLU A 149 -34.78 -0.76 15.16
N ILE A 150 -35.09 0.36 15.85
CA ILE A 150 -34.59 1.69 15.47
C ILE A 150 -33.06 1.73 15.53
N ALA A 151 -32.45 1.15 16.56
CA ALA A 151 -31.00 1.11 16.70
C ALA A 151 -30.34 0.28 15.59
N VAL A 152 -30.92 -0.85 15.22
CA VAL A 152 -30.47 -1.68 14.09
C VAL A 152 -30.60 -0.91 12.78
N ALA A 153 -31.74 -0.27 12.52
CA ALA A 153 -31.94 0.54 11.32
C ALA A 153 -30.91 1.68 11.24
N ALA A 154 -30.68 2.40 12.35
CA ALA A 154 -29.65 3.42 12.43
C ALA A 154 -28.25 2.85 12.16
N ALA A 155 -27.90 1.71 12.76
CA ALA A 155 -26.61 1.05 12.53
C ALA A 155 -26.40 0.69 11.05
N VAL A 156 -27.44 0.19 10.36
CA VAL A 156 -27.40 -0.10 8.92
C VAL A 156 -27.22 1.18 8.10
N VAL A 157 -28.01 2.22 8.36
CA VAL A 157 -27.93 3.51 7.64
C VAL A 157 -26.53 4.14 7.79
N PHE A 158 -26.01 4.21 9.02
CA PHE A 158 -24.66 4.73 9.25
C PHE A 158 -23.57 3.84 8.64
N THR A 159 -23.76 2.51 8.63
CA THR A 159 -22.84 1.57 7.98
C THR A 159 -22.78 1.82 6.48
N LEU A 160 -23.93 1.90 5.81
CA LEU A 160 -24.01 2.15 4.38
C LEU A 160 -23.48 3.54 4.02
N GLY A 161 -23.94 4.58 4.71
CA GLY A 161 -23.52 5.96 4.46
C GLY A 161 -22.01 6.15 4.65
N SER A 162 -21.44 5.58 5.72
CA SER A 162 -19.99 5.62 5.93
C SER A 162 -19.22 4.74 4.96
N GLY A 163 -19.77 3.61 4.51
CA GLY A 163 -19.16 2.77 3.49
C GLY A 163 -19.08 3.48 2.13
N LEU A 164 -20.16 4.15 1.74
CA LEU A 164 -20.24 4.96 0.51
C LEU A 164 -19.30 6.17 0.56
N ASP A 165 -19.27 6.91 1.68
CA ASP A 165 -18.31 8.00 1.87
C ASP A 165 -16.87 7.51 1.71
N TYR A 166 -16.54 6.37 2.32
CA TYR A 166 -15.21 5.78 2.22
C TYR A 166 -14.86 5.37 0.78
N LEU A 167 -15.77 4.66 0.11
CA LEU A 167 -15.58 4.27 -1.29
C LEU A 167 -15.41 5.47 -2.21
N TRP A 168 -16.22 6.51 -2.04
CA TRP A 168 -16.16 7.70 -2.88
C TRP A 168 -14.88 8.49 -2.64
N ARG A 169 -14.46 8.64 -1.37
CA ARG A 169 -13.24 9.35 -0.99
C ARG A 169 -11.98 8.62 -1.44
N PHE A 170 -12.01 7.29 -1.45
CA PHE A 170 -10.87 6.44 -1.81
C PHE A 170 -11.02 5.72 -3.16
N ARG A 171 -11.93 6.20 -4.02
CA ARG A 171 -12.17 5.59 -5.35
C ARG A 171 -10.93 5.53 -6.22
N TYR A 172 -9.98 6.46 -6.01
CA TYR A 172 -8.70 6.49 -6.72
C TYR A 172 -7.77 5.33 -6.33
N LEU A 173 -8.03 4.63 -5.22
CA LEU A 173 -7.35 3.38 -4.85
C LEU A 173 -7.93 2.16 -5.55
N LEU A 174 -9.18 2.26 -6.01
CA LEU A 174 -9.92 1.21 -6.73
C LEU A 174 -9.75 1.31 -8.25
N GLY A 175 -8.80 2.14 -8.74
CA GLY A 175 -8.31 2.03 -10.12
C GLY A 175 -7.85 0.59 -10.39
N PRO A 176 -7.80 0.14 -11.67
CA PRO A 176 -7.55 -1.25 -12.02
C PRO A 176 -6.41 -1.80 -11.16
N PHE A 177 -6.76 -2.76 -10.30
CA PHE A 177 -5.80 -3.39 -9.42
C PHE A 177 -4.69 -3.94 -10.29
N ASP A 178 -3.51 -3.34 -10.19
CA ASP A 178 -2.31 -3.85 -10.80
C ASP A 178 -1.95 -5.15 -10.06
N THR A 179 -2.60 -6.23 -10.48
CA THR A 179 -2.48 -7.59 -9.96
C THR A 179 -1.15 -8.23 -10.31
N SER A 180 -0.25 -7.50 -11.00
CA SER A 180 1.13 -7.91 -11.26
C SER A 180 1.88 -8.33 -10.00
N ARG A 181 1.51 -7.80 -8.82
CA ARG A 181 2.10 -8.21 -7.53
C ARG A 181 1.49 -9.46 -6.90
N LEU A 182 0.25 -9.83 -7.24
CA LEU A 182 -0.42 -11.04 -6.74
C LEU A 182 -0.18 -12.26 -7.66
N ARG A 183 0.32 -12.05 -8.89
CA ARG A 183 0.70 -13.11 -9.83
C ARG A 183 2.08 -13.73 -9.57
N GLN A 184 2.84 -13.27 -8.58
CA GLN A 184 4.16 -13.84 -8.23
C GLN A 184 4.07 -15.09 -7.33
N ALA A 185 3.10 -15.96 -7.58
CA ALA A 185 3.16 -17.37 -7.18
C ALA A 185 3.11 -18.19 -8.49
N PRO A 186 4.09 -19.07 -8.77
CA PRO A 186 4.28 -19.59 -10.11
C PRO A 186 3.23 -20.65 -10.43
N SER A 187 2.29 -20.30 -11.32
CA SER A 187 1.45 -21.29 -12.01
C SER A 187 1.43 -21.00 -13.50
N GLY A 188 2.42 -21.56 -14.22
CA GLY A 188 2.27 -22.17 -15.54
C GLY A 188 1.58 -21.42 -16.69
N GLY A 189 1.41 -20.11 -16.63
CA GLY A 189 0.88 -19.30 -17.74
C GLY A 189 2.01 -18.71 -18.57
N ALA A 190 1.83 -18.62 -19.89
CA ALA A 190 2.77 -17.94 -20.78
C ALA A 190 3.10 -16.52 -20.25
N PRO A 191 4.37 -16.09 -20.28
CA PRO A 191 4.81 -14.88 -19.61
C PRO A 191 4.11 -13.66 -20.21
N GLU A 192 3.42 -12.91 -19.35
CA GLU A 192 2.92 -11.57 -19.67
C GLU A 192 4.15 -10.67 -19.87
N THR A 193 4.28 -10.04 -21.04
CA THR A 193 5.46 -9.22 -21.38
C THR A 193 5.50 -7.98 -20.51
N THR A 194 6.31 -8.01 -19.46
CA THR A 194 6.64 -6.83 -18.65
C THR A 194 7.78 -6.05 -19.31
N PRO A 195 7.92 -4.73 -19.06
CA PRO A 195 9.08 -3.97 -19.58
C PRO A 195 10.43 -4.57 -19.18
N ALA A 196 10.53 -5.16 -17.99
CA ALA A 196 11.76 -5.81 -17.55
C ALA A 196 12.05 -7.11 -18.33
N SER A 197 11.03 -7.94 -18.57
CA SER A 197 11.17 -9.14 -19.42
C SER A 197 11.54 -8.77 -20.84
N GLU A 198 10.86 -7.79 -21.44
CA GLU A 198 11.16 -7.31 -22.80
C GLU A 198 12.56 -6.73 -22.90
N LEU A 199 13.03 -6.02 -21.87
CA LEU A 199 14.41 -5.55 -21.81
C LEU A 199 15.40 -6.72 -21.81
N GLY A 200 15.15 -7.77 -21.00
CA GLY A 200 15.97 -8.98 -20.99
C GLY A 200 16.06 -9.64 -22.36
N ASP A 201 14.93 -9.76 -23.06
CA ASP A 201 14.87 -10.35 -24.40
C ASP A 201 15.70 -9.54 -25.43
N VAL A 202 15.53 -8.21 -25.43
CA VAL A 202 16.22 -7.34 -26.40
C VAL A 202 17.72 -7.24 -26.12
N LEU A 203 18.12 -7.17 -24.84
CA LEU A 203 19.54 -7.14 -24.46
C LEU A 203 20.21 -8.50 -24.72
N GLY A 204 19.54 -9.60 -24.38
CA GLY A 204 20.02 -10.95 -24.61
C GLY A 204 20.23 -11.24 -26.10
N ALA A 205 19.25 -10.91 -26.95
CA ALA A 205 19.36 -11.06 -28.39
C ALA A 205 20.49 -10.22 -29.01
N GLY A 206 20.79 -9.05 -28.42
CA GLY A 206 21.86 -8.17 -28.88
C GLY A 206 23.24 -8.42 -28.26
N GLY A 207 23.35 -9.33 -27.28
CA GLY A 207 24.55 -9.50 -26.46
C GLY A 207 24.97 -8.20 -25.74
N LEU A 208 24.00 -7.35 -25.39
CA LEU A 208 24.24 -6.03 -24.82
C LEU A 208 24.20 -6.09 -23.30
N THR A 209 25.07 -5.30 -22.66
CA THR A 209 25.09 -5.15 -21.20
C THR A 209 24.57 -3.79 -20.78
N VAL A 210 24.01 -3.70 -19.56
CA VAL A 210 23.43 -2.47 -19.01
C VAL A 210 23.87 -2.21 -17.57
N ALA A 211 24.11 -0.93 -17.27
CA ALA A 211 24.33 -0.40 -15.91
C ALA A 211 23.35 0.76 -15.58
N VAL A 212 23.13 1.03 -14.29
CA VAL A 212 22.15 2.05 -13.85
C VAL A 212 22.74 3.06 -12.88
N ALA A 213 22.39 4.34 -13.03
CA ALA A 213 22.65 5.40 -12.07
C ALA A 213 21.33 5.97 -11.51
N GLU A 214 21.07 5.75 -10.24
CA GLU A 214 19.78 6.09 -9.62
C GLU A 214 19.92 7.16 -8.55
N SER A 215 19.10 8.21 -8.63
CA SER A 215 18.93 9.20 -7.57
C SER A 215 17.54 9.05 -6.93
N SER A 216 16.52 9.69 -7.50
CA SER A 216 15.16 9.72 -6.93
C SER A 216 14.49 8.33 -6.87
N THR A 217 14.84 7.42 -7.77
CA THR A 217 14.32 6.05 -7.81
C THR A 217 14.95 5.14 -6.76
N GLY A 218 16.13 5.45 -6.24
CA GLY A 218 16.72 4.80 -5.06
C GLY A 218 16.92 3.28 -5.17
N GLY A 219 17.34 2.77 -6.33
CA GLY A 219 17.58 1.34 -6.56
C GLY A 219 16.42 0.60 -7.23
N MET A 220 15.33 1.29 -7.58
CA MET A 220 14.13 0.69 -8.15
C MET A 220 14.33 0.22 -9.59
N VAL A 221 15.18 0.90 -10.39
CA VAL A 221 15.49 0.45 -11.76
C VAL A 221 16.28 -0.85 -11.71
N GLY A 222 17.33 -0.89 -10.88
CA GLY A 222 18.13 -2.11 -10.67
C GLY A 222 17.29 -3.26 -10.11
N ALA A 223 16.39 -2.99 -9.15
CA ALA A 223 15.46 -3.99 -8.62
C ALA A 223 14.56 -4.58 -9.72
N MET A 224 13.92 -3.73 -10.53
CA MET A 224 13.07 -4.21 -11.64
C MET A 224 13.84 -5.06 -12.66
N ILE A 225 15.10 -4.73 -12.94
CA ILE A 225 15.96 -5.51 -13.83
C ILE A 225 16.30 -6.87 -13.21
N THR A 226 16.65 -6.88 -11.92
CA THR A 226 17.08 -8.10 -11.20
C THR A 226 15.94 -9.02 -10.76
N ASP A 227 14.70 -8.53 -10.77
CA ASP A 227 13.51 -9.36 -10.63
C ASP A 227 13.32 -10.35 -11.81
N GLN A 228 14.00 -10.14 -12.94
CA GLN A 228 13.97 -11.06 -14.07
C GLN A 228 14.98 -12.21 -13.91
N PRO A 229 14.53 -13.47 -13.93
CA PRO A 229 15.45 -14.61 -13.96
C PRO A 229 16.45 -14.51 -15.12
N GLY A 230 17.73 -14.77 -14.83
CA GLY A 230 18.79 -14.68 -15.84
C GLY A 230 19.34 -13.27 -16.08
N SER A 231 18.90 -12.26 -15.31
CA SER A 231 19.39 -10.88 -15.44
C SER A 231 20.90 -10.73 -15.32
N SER A 232 21.59 -11.66 -14.65
CA SER A 232 23.06 -11.70 -14.56
C SER A 232 23.76 -11.79 -15.92
N ALA A 233 23.07 -12.20 -16.98
CA ALA A 233 23.64 -12.26 -18.33
C ALA A 233 23.82 -10.87 -18.97
N TYR A 234 23.06 -9.86 -18.54
CA TYR A 234 23.07 -8.53 -19.18
C TYR A 234 23.16 -7.37 -18.18
N PHE A 235 22.78 -7.53 -16.92
CA PHE A 235 22.87 -6.49 -15.90
C PHE A 235 24.20 -6.57 -15.16
N VAL A 236 25.04 -5.55 -15.32
CA VAL A 236 26.39 -5.53 -14.75
C VAL A 236 26.41 -4.90 -13.34
N GLY A 237 25.57 -3.90 -13.11
CA GLY A 237 25.49 -3.24 -11.80
C GLY A 237 24.98 -1.81 -11.89
N GLY A 238 25.17 -1.05 -10.81
CA GLY A 238 24.75 0.34 -10.78
C GLY A 238 25.24 1.12 -9.56
N VAL A 239 24.98 2.43 -9.59
CA VAL A 239 25.29 3.37 -8.51
C VAL A 239 24.00 4.04 -8.05
N ILE A 240 23.72 3.99 -6.75
CA ILE A 240 22.67 4.81 -6.14
C ILE A 240 23.30 6.13 -5.68
N ALA A 241 23.26 7.14 -6.56
CA ALA A 241 23.86 8.46 -6.35
C ALA A 241 22.83 9.46 -5.81
N TYR A 242 22.35 9.24 -4.57
CA TYR A 242 21.33 10.10 -3.97
C TYR A 242 21.84 11.52 -3.68
N SER A 243 23.05 11.65 -3.10
CA SER A 243 23.66 12.94 -2.78
C SER A 243 24.53 13.50 -3.93
N ASN A 244 24.84 14.79 -3.88
CA ASN A 244 25.71 15.42 -4.88
C ASN A 244 27.15 14.91 -4.80
N GLU A 245 27.62 14.56 -3.62
CA GLU A 245 28.95 14.01 -3.37
C GLU A 245 29.09 12.64 -4.04
N VAL A 246 28.05 11.80 -3.98
CA VAL A 246 28.06 10.48 -4.66
C VAL A 246 28.01 10.66 -6.18
N LYS A 247 27.24 11.64 -6.70
CA LYS A 247 27.24 11.95 -8.14
C LYS A 247 28.63 12.37 -8.63
N GLN A 248 29.35 13.17 -7.85
CA GLN A 248 30.72 13.57 -8.17
C GLN A 248 31.69 12.38 -8.10
N ARG A 249 31.75 11.71 -6.95
CA ARG A 249 32.76 10.68 -6.68
C ARG A 249 32.57 9.42 -7.51
N GLU A 250 31.33 9.00 -7.71
CA GLU A 250 31.05 7.70 -8.35
C GLU A 250 30.75 7.81 -9.84
N LEU A 251 30.23 8.96 -10.29
CA LEU A 251 29.74 9.15 -11.67
C LEU A 251 30.45 10.30 -12.40
N ASP A 252 31.50 10.86 -11.81
CA ASP A 252 32.30 11.96 -12.37
C ASP A 252 31.47 13.18 -12.81
N VAL A 253 30.34 13.43 -12.13
CA VAL A 253 29.50 14.60 -12.41
C VAL A 253 30.20 15.84 -11.89
N SER A 254 30.49 16.79 -12.78
CA SER A 254 31.22 18.00 -12.43
C SER A 254 30.56 18.79 -11.26
N PRO A 255 31.35 19.21 -10.25
CA PRO A 255 30.86 20.07 -9.18
C PRO A 255 30.33 21.42 -9.71
N THR A 256 30.94 21.97 -10.76
CA THR A 256 30.48 23.22 -11.37
C THR A 256 29.12 23.05 -12.04
N LEU A 257 28.89 21.91 -12.69
CA LEU A 257 27.60 21.59 -13.30
C LEU A 257 26.49 21.52 -12.25
N LEU A 258 26.73 20.81 -11.15
CA LEU A 258 25.78 20.69 -10.04
C LEU A 258 25.47 22.05 -9.40
N ALA A 259 26.46 22.94 -9.30
CA ALA A 259 26.28 24.29 -8.78
C ALA A 259 25.47 25.19 -9.74
N THR A 260 25.64 25.05 -11.06
CA THR A 260 24.99 25.90 -12.06
C THR A 260 23.54 25.51 -12.35
N VAL A 261 23.26 24.22 -12.61
CA VAL A 261 21.93 23.77 -13.07
C VAL A 261 21.14 22.97 -12.02
N GLY A 262 21.82 22.57 -10.94
CA GLY A 262 21.27 21.74 -9.87
C GLY A 262 21.15 20.26 -10.26
N ALA A 263 21.02 19.40 -9.25
CA ALA A 263 21.04 17.93 -9.42
C ALA A 263 19.88 17.36 -10.26
N VAL A 264 18.78 18.09 -10.42
CA VAL A 264 17.62 17.69 -11.21
C VAL A 264 17.59 18.50 -12.49
N SER A 265 18.43 18.14 -13.44
CA SER A 265 18.53 18.78 -14.75
C SER A 265 18.84 17.74 -15.84
N ARG A 266 18.68 18.16 -17.09
CA ARG A 266 19.05 17.35 -18.26
C ARG A 266 20.53 16.98 -18.23
N GLU A 267 21.38 17.98 -18.07
CA GLU A 267 22.83 17.87 -18.15
C GLU A 267 23.38 16.95 -17.05
N VAL A 268 22.82 17.02 -15.83
CA VAL A 268 23.20 16.11 -14.75
C VAL A 268 22.75 14.69 -15.04
N ALA A 269 21.55 14.48 -15.60
CA ALA A 269 21.12 13.14 -16.00
C ALA A 269 22.05 12.54 -17.07
N GLU A 270 22.41 13.33 -18.08
CA GLU A 270 23.32 12.92 -19.16
C GLU A 270 24.73 12.61 -18.63
N ALA A 271 25.28 13.46 -17.76
CA ALA A 271 26.56 13.22 -17.12
C ALA A 271 26.54 11.95 -16.26
N MET A 272 25.46 11.73 -15.48
CA MET A 272 25.29 10.50 -14.70
C MET A 272 25.24 9.26 -15.60
N ALA A 273 24.53 9.31 -16.74
CA ALA A 273 24.41 8.18 -17.66
C ALA A 273 25.76 7.86 -18.33
N GLY A 274 26.48 8.89 -18.78
CA GLY A 274 27.84 8.73 -19.32
C GLY A 274 28.80 8.15 -18.29
N GLY A 275 28.82 8.71 -17.08
CA GLY A 275 29.69 8.28 -16.00
C GLY A 275 29.45 6.84 -15.57
N VAL A 276 28.19 6.40 -15.44
CA VAL A 276 27.91 5.01 -15.06
C VAL A 276 28.25 4.02 -16.18
N ARG A 277 28.03 4.39 -17.45
CA ARG A 277 28.42 3.56 -18.59
C ARG A 277 29.93 3.36 -18.64
N GLN A 278 30.69 4.44 -18.47
CA GLN A 278 32.15 4.41 -18.47
C GLN A 278 32.68 3.59 -17.29
N ARG A 279 32.10 3.78 -16.09
CA ARG A 279 32.53 3.08 -14.87
C ARG A 279 32.38 1.56 -14.97
N PHE A 280 31.28 1.07 -15.53
CA PHE A 280 31.01 -0.36 -15.62
C PHE A 280 31.39 -0.97 -16.98
N GLY A 281 31.78 -0.17 -17.96
CA GLY A 281 32.14 -0.63 -19.31
C GLY A 281 30.97 -1.29 -20.04
N THR A 282 29.73 -0.85 -19.81
CA THR A 282 28.53 -1.47 -20.38
C THR A 282 28.18 -0.93 -21.76
N SER A 283 27.46 -1.74 -22.56
CA SER A 283 26.96 -1.29 -23.86
C SER A 283 25.99 -0.12 -23.71
N LEU A 284 25.10 -0.21 -22.72
CA LEU A 284 24.06 0.76 -22.39
C LEU A 284 24.19 1.20 -20.93
N ALA A 285 23.76 2.41 -20.62
CA ALA A 285 23.46 2.78 -19.26
C ALA A 285 22.30 3.76 -19.17
N VAL A 286 21.59 3.75 -18.06
CA VAL A 286 20.50 4.70 -17.78
C VAL A 286 20.77 5.47 -16.50
N ALA A 287 20.44 6.75 -16.49
CA ALA A 287 20.44 7.58 -15.29
C ALA A 287 19.08 8.20 -15.02
N VAL A 288 18.69 8.28 -13.74
CA VAL A 288 17.44 8.89 -13.29
C VAL A 288 17.70 9.90 -12.18
N THR A 289 17.28 11.15 -12.39
CA THR A 289 17.28 12.21 -11.37
C THR A 289 15.97 13.00 -11.40
N GLY A 290 15.39 13.30 -10.23
CA GLY A 290 14.07 13.91 -10.15
C GLY A 290 13.64 14.33 -8.75
N ILE A 291 12.49 15.00 -8.66
CA ILE A 291 11.86 15.41 -7.40
C ILE A 291 10.64 14.52 -7.17
N ALA A 292 10.78 13.47 -6.37
CA ALA A 292 9.67 12.54 -6.13
C ALA A 292 8.54 13.14 -5.26
N GLY A 293 8.84 14.10 -4.36
CA GLY A 293 7.90 14.69 -3.38
C GLY A 293 8.00 14.06 -1.98
N PRO A 294 7.15 14.48 -1.01
CA PRO A 294 6.10 15.48 -1.13
C PRO A 294 6.59 16.94 -1.03
N GLY A 295 7.78 17.19 -0.50
CA GLY A 295 8.39 18.52 -0.45
C GLY A 295 9.40 18.74 -1.58
N ALA A 296 9.49 19.99 -2.06
CA ALA A 296 10.61 20.50 -2.86
C ALA A 296 11.44 21.42 -1.96
N GLU A 297 11.94 20.90 -0.83
CA GLU A 297 12.42 21.69 0.31
C GLU A 297 13.63 22.61 0.01
N SER A 298 14.22 22.54 -1.20
CA SER A 298 15.31 23.41 -1.64
C SER A 298 15.27 23.81 -3.12
N SER A 299 14.18 23.52 -3.85
CA SER A 299 14.12 23.74 -5.29
C SER A 299 12.82 24.43 -5.72
N THR A 300 12.92 25.41 -6.62
CA THR A 300 11.76 26.02 -7.31
C THR A 300 11.11 25.08 -8.33
N LYS A 301 11.71 23.92 -8.60
CA LYS A 301 11.23 22.94 -9.58
C LYS A 301 10.05 22.13 -9.01
N PRO A 302 9.03 21.81 -9.84
CA PRO A 302 7.81 21.14 -9.36
C PRO A 302 8.07 19.68 -8.94
N VAL A 303 7.29 19.22 -7.96
CA VAL A 303 7.21 17.79 -7.62
C VAL A 303 6.77 17.00 -8.85
N GLY A 304 7.40 15.85 -9.06
CA GLY A 304 7.18 14.98 -10.22
C GLY A 304 8.13 15.22 -11.39
N LEU A 305 8.86 16.35 -11.41
CA LEU A 305 9.87 16.61 -12.45
C LEU A 305 10.98 15.57 -12.38
N THR A 306 11.21 14.86 -13.47
CA THR A 306 12.22 13.81 -13.59
C THR A 306 12.92 13.89 -14.94
N TYR A 307 14.24 13.78 -14.94
CA TYR A 307 15.06 13.60 -16.13
C TYR A 307 15.59 12.17 -16.16
N ILE A 308 15.45 11.53 -17.31
CA ILE A 308 15.99 10.20 -17.59
C ILE A 308 16.91 10.31 -18.80
N ALA A 309 18.13 9.79 -18.68
CA ALA A 309 19.10 9.80 -19.76
C ALA A 309 19.62 8.38 -20.04
N ILE A 310 19.86 8.09 -21.32
CA ILE A 310 20.47 6.85 -21.79
C ILE A 310 21.81 7.19 -22.45
N ALA A 311 22.86 6.47 -22.08
CA ALA A 311 24.15 6.51 -22.74
C ALA A 311 24.38 5.18 -23.48
N SER A 312 24.83 5.26 -24.72
CA SER A 312 25.13 4.11 -25.57
C SER A 312 26.31 4.39 -26.51
N GLU A 313 26.62 3.47 -27.42
CA GLU A 313 27.57 3.73 -28.52
C GLU A 313 27.04 4.72 -29.57
N LEU A 314 25.72 4.93 -29.63
CA LEU A 314 25.08 5.90 -30.54
C LEU A 314 25.16 7.34 -30.02
N GLY A 315 25.53 7.53 -28.74
CA GLY A 315 25.60 8.82 -28.07
C GLY A 315 24.84 8.81 -26.74
N ILE A 316 24.51 10.01 -26.27
CA ILE A 316 23.71 10.20 -25.07
C ILE A 316 22.41 10.91 -25.46
N SER A 317 21.28 10.38 -25.00
CA SER A 317 19.96 10.98 -25.19
C SER A 317 19.25 11.11 -23.85
N SER A 318 18.34 12.08 -23.73
CA SER A 318 17.62 12.33 -22.49
C SER A 318 16.19 12.82 -22.74
N ARG A 319 15.31 12.59 -21.75
CA ARG A 319 13.93 13.04 -21.79
C ARG A 319 13.49 13.60 -20.44
N GLU A 320 12.71 14.66 -20.49
CA GLU A 320 12.04 15.26 -19.34
C GLU A 320 10.65 14.65 -19.16
N PHE A 321 10.28 14.41 -17.90
CA PHE A 321 8.97 13.92 -17.50
C PHE A 321 8.40 14.75 -16.35
N LYS A 322 7.08 14.89 -16.33
CA LYS A 322 6.33 15.54 -15.25
C LYS A 322 5.24 14.60 -14.75
N PHE A 323 5.54 13.86 -13.68
CA PHE A 323 4.60 12.92 -13.10
C PHE A 323 3.67 13.59 -12.08
N GLY A 324 2.35 13.35 -12.19
CA GLY A 324 1.35 13.96 -11.30
C GLY A 324 1.01 13.15 -10.04
N GLY A 325 1.80 12.13 -9.71
CA GLY A 325 1.52 11.20 -8.62
C GLY A 325 2.16 11.60 -7.28
N ASP A 326 2.01 10.72 -6.29
CA ASP A 326 2.73 10.82 -5.02
C ASP A 326 4.20 10.33 -5.14
N ARG A 327 4.98 10.43 -4.06
CA ARG A 327 6.39 10.01 -4.03
C ARG A 327 6.63 8.60 -4.54
N VAL A 328 5.75 7.66 -4.21
CA VAL A 328 5.89 6.26 -4.61
C VAL A 328 5.55 6.10 -6.09
N SER A 329 4.44 6.67 -6.53
CA SER A 329 3.98 6.64 -7.92
C SER A 329 4.98 7.32 -8.87
N ASN A 330 5.56 8.44 -8.48
CA ASN A 330 6.54 9.16 -9.29
C ASN A 330 7.82 8.35 -9.47
N ARG A 331 8.31 7.70 -8.40
CA ARG A 331 9.47 6.80 -8.49
C ARG A 331 9.21 5.61 -9.40
N ARG A 332 8.03 4.99 -9.29
CA ARG A 332 7.67 3.81 -10.11
C ARG A 332 7.51 4.16 -11.59
N GLN A 333 6.86 5.28 -11.90
CA GLN A 333 6.74 5.76 -13.28
C GLN A 333 8.10 6.08 -13.87
N ALA A 334 8.96 6.79 -13.12
CA ALA A 334 10.33 7.07 -13.56
C ALA A 334 11.13 5.79 -13.86
N ALA A 335 11.04 4.78 -12.99
CA ALA A 335 11.73 3.51 -13.22
C ALA A 335 11.19 2.76 -14.44
N THR A 336 9.87 2.78 -14.66
CA THR A 336 9.23 2.13 -15.81
C THR A 336 9.63 2.80 -17.13
N GLU A 337 9.63 4.14 -17.16
CA GLU A 337 10.07 4.93 -18.31
C GLU A 337 11.57 4.73 -18.61
N ALA A 338 12.40 4.55 -17.58
CA ALA A 338 13.80 4.20 -17.75
C ALA A 338 13.99 2.87 -18.49
N LEU A 339 13.22 1.83 -18.14
CA LEU A 339 13.25 0.55 -18.86
C LEU A 339 12.77 0.73 -20.31
N GLY A 340 11.69 1.48 -20.53
CA GLY A 340 11.17 1.76 -21.88
C GLY A 340 12.21 2.46 -22.77
N MET A 341 12.93 3.43 -22.22
CA MET A 341 14.00 4.13 -22.93
C MET A 341 15.19 3.20 -23.24
N LEU A 342 15.58 2.32 -22.31
CA LEU A 342 16.62 1.30 -22.57
C LEU A 342 16.23 0.36 -23.71
N ILE A 343 14.99 -0.14 -23.73
CA ILE A 343 14.49 -1.03 -24.79
C ILE A 343 14.55 -0.32 -26.15
N ALA A 344 14.09 0.93 -26.21
CA ALA A 344 14.09 1.72 -27.43
C ALA A 344 15.52 1.94 -27.97
N GLU A 345 16.47 2.23 -27.08
CA GLU A 345 17.89 2.41 -27.44
C GLU A 345 18.53 1.10 -27.91
N ALA A 346 18.31 0.00 -27.19
CA ALA A 346 18.82 -1.32 -27.58
C ALA A 346 18.31 -1.76 -28.95
N ARG A 347 17.04 -1.49 -29.27
CA ARG A 347 16.47 -1.70 -30.61
C ARG A 347 17.10 -0.80 -31.67
N SER A 348 17.45 0.43 -31.34
CA SER A 348 18.14 1.34 -32.25
C SER A 348 19.55 0.85 -32.59
N ILE A 349 20.28 0.32 -31.60
CA ILE A 349 21.59 -0.32 -31.81
C ILE A 349 21.47 -1.54 -32.73
N ALA A 350 20.48 -2.40 -32.51
CA ALA A 350 20.25 -3.54 -33.39
C ALA A 350 19.97 -3.10 -34.84
N ARG A 351 19.17 -2.05 -35.04
CA ARG A 351 18.87 -1.51 -36.38
C ARG A 351 20.07 -0.84 -37.05
N SER A 352 20.97 -0.18 -36.30
CA SER A 352 22.16 0.45 -36.88
C SER A 352 23.14 -0.61 -37.38
N LYS A 353 23.34 -1.71 -36.63
CA LYS A 353 24.21 -2.83 -37.02
C LYS A 353 23.75 -3.52 -38.31
N VAL A 354 22.44 -3.65 -38.52
CA VAL A 354 21.88 -4.23 -39.76
C VAL A 354 22.11 -3.31 -40.97
N LYS A 355 22.11 -1.99 -40.80
CA LYS A 355 22.36 -1.04 -41.90
C LYS A 355 23.84 -0.92 -42.30
N SER A 356 24.76 -1.30 -41.41
CA SER A 356 26.20 -1.26 -41.64
C SER A 356 26.80 -2.58 -42.16
N ALA A 357 25.99 -3.64 -42.26
CA ALA A 357 26.37 -4.96 -42.76
C ALA A 357 25.96 -5.11 -44.22
#